data_AF-A0A1G4WWQ2-F1
#
_entry.id   AF-A0A1G4WWQ2-F1
#
_cell.length_a   1.000
_cell.length_b   1.000
_cell.length_c   1.000
_cell.angle_alpha   90.00
_cell.angle_beta   90.00
_cell.angle_gamma   90.00
#
_symmetry.space_group_name_H-M   'P 1'
#
loop_
_entity.id
_entity.type
_entity.pdbx_description
1 polymer ?
#
loop_
_entity_poly.entity_id
_entity_poly.type
_entity_poly.pdbx_seq_one_letter_code
_entity_poly.pdbx_strand_id
1 'polypeptide(L)'
;MSDEFGVDTDELMALVTRIAAFEQRIEAMVADVDSQVSSLRASWHGSAAAAHADAHRRWAEGAQQMREALEELRRAGKKAHQNYTGAAQANLTMWS
;
A
#
# COMPACT_ATOMS: atom_id res chain seq x y z
N MET A 1 29.01 15.85 9.69
CA MET A 1 28.69 16.05 8.26
C MET A 1 28.26 14.70 7.69
N SER A 2 27.07 14.23 8.08
CA SER A 2 26.56 12.88 7.73
C SER A 2 25.03 12.82 7.67
N ASP A 3 24.37 13.92 7.31
CA ASP A 3 22.90 14.04 7.34
C ASP A 3 22.24 14.06 5.94
N GLU A 4 23.01 13.86 4.87
CA GLU A 4 22.52 14.09 3.50
C GLU A 4 21.97 12.83 2.81
N PHE A 5 22.05 11.65 3.45
CA PHE A 5 21.63 10.37 2.84
C PHE A 5 20.81 9.46 3.78
N GLY A 6 20.13 10.02 4.78
CA GLY A 6 19.19 9.27 5.62
C GLY A 6 17.77 9.36 5.09
N VAL A 7 17.16 8.25 4.67
CA VAL A 7 15.70 8.21 4.47
C VAL A 7 15.05 8.52 5.82
N ASP A 8 14.22 9.56 5.88
CA ASP A 8 13.35 9.79 7.03
C ASP A 8 12.36 8.61 7.11
N THR A 9 12.62 7.73 8.07
CA THR A 9 11.84 6.51 8.27
C THR A 9 10.41 6.79 8.70
N ASP A 10 10.18 7.93 9.36
CA ASP A 10 8.86 8.34 9.83
C ASP A 10 8.05 8.89 8.64
N GLU A 11 8.66 9.69 7.77
CA GLU A 11 8.06 10.16 6.52
C GLU A 11 7.72 8.97 5.60
N LEU A 12 8.63 8.00 5.46
CA LEU A 12 8.39 6.77 4.70
C LEU A 12 7.19 6.00 5.26
N MET A 13 7.10 5.85 6.59
CA MET A 13 5.97 5.17 7.22
C MET A 13 4.64 5.93 7.06
N ALA A 14 4.67 7.26 7.10
CA ALA A 14 3.50 8.08 6.82
C ALA A 14 3.02 7.90 5.37
N LEU A 15 3.94 7.89 4.41
CA LEU A 15 3.62 7.65 3.00
C LEU A 15 3.01 6.26 2.78
N VAL A 16 3.62 5.21 3.34
CA VAL A 16 3.09 3.83 3.27
C VAL A 16 1.66 3.75 3.81
N THR A 17 1.38 4.43 4.93
CA THR A 17 0.04 4.48 5.54
C THR A 17 -0.97 5.17 4.62
N ARG A 18 -0.57 6.27 3.98
CA ARG A 18 -1.43 7.01 3.04
C ARG A 18 -1.74 6.20 1.78
N ILE A 19 -0.77 5.47 1.24
CA ILE A 19 -0.98 4.61 0.07
C ILE A 19 -1.94 3.45 0.43
N ALA A 20 -1.77 2.82 1.58
CA ALA A 20 -2.69 1.77 2.05
C ALA A 20 -4.14 2.29 2.21
N ALA A 21 -4.32 3.49 2.74
CA ALA A 21 -5.65 4.10 2.86
C ALA A 21 -6.27 4.43 1.50
N PHE A 22 -5.46 4.88 0.54
CA PHE A 22 -5.91 5.13 -0.83
C PHE A 22 -6.34 3.84 -1.53
N GLU A 23 -5.58 2.76 -1.36
CA GLU A 23 -5.92 1.43 -1.87
C GLU A 23 -7.30 0.99 -1.37
N GLN A 24 -7.51 0.98 -0.06
CA GLN A 24 -8.80 0.62 0.57
C GLN A 24 -9.98 1.42 0.02
N ARG A 25 -9.76 2.71 -0.27
CA ARG A 25 -10.80 3.56 -0.86
C ARG A 25 -11.14 3.15 -2.29
N ILE A 26 -10.15 2.76 -3.09
CA ILE A 26 -10.39 2.24 -4.44
C ILE A 26 -11.11 0.89 -4.37
N GLU A 27 -10.74 0.01 -3.44
CA GLU A 27 -11.41 -1.28 -3.27
C GLU A 27 -12.90 -1.11 -3.00
N ALA A 28 -13.25 -0.18 -2.11
CA ALA A 28 -14.63 0.15 -1.82
C ALA A 28 -15.40 0.68 -3.05
N MET A 29 -14.76 1.52 -3.88
CA MET A 29 -15.39 2.03 -5.11
C MET A 29 -15.65 0.91 -6.13
N VAL A 30 -14.68 0.00 -6.32
CA VAL A 30 -14.84 -1.13 -7.25
C VAL A 30 -15.93 -2.09 -6.77
N ALA A 31 -16.01 -2.36 -5.47
CA ALA A 31 -17.07 -3.19 -4.88
C ALA A 31 -18.46 -2.55 -5.01
N ASP A 32 -18.57 -1.23 -4.87
CA ASP A 32 -19.83 -0.51 -5.07
C ASP A 32 -20.31 -0.62 -6.52
N VAL A 33 -19.41 -0.43 -7.49
CA VAL A 33 -19.73 -0.61 -8.92
C VAL A 33 -20.19 -2.05 -9.19
N ASP A 34 -19.52 -3.05 -8.65
CA ASP A 34 -19.88 -4.46 -8.85
C ASP A 34 -21.27 -4.80 -8.25
N SER A 35 -21.59 -4.23 -7.09
CA SER A 35 -22.91 -4.33 -6.47
C SER A 35 -24.00 -3.70 -7.33
N GLN A 36 -23.77 -2.48 -7.84
CA GLN A 36 -24.71 -1.78 -8.71
C GLN A 36 -24.95 -2.55 -10.01
N VAL A 37 -23.89 -3.05 -10.65
CA VAL A 37 -23.98 -3.89 -11.86
C VAL A 37 -24.75 -5.18 -11.56
N SER A 38 -24.49 -5.85 -10.44
CA SER A 38 -25.20 -7.06 -10.02
C SER A 38 -26.69 -6.81 -9.75
N SER A 39 -27.06 -5.60 -9.32
CA SER A 39 -28.46 -5.23 -9.09
C SER A 39 -29.26 -5.02 -10.39
N LEU A 40 -28.59 -4.64 -11.48
CA LEU A 40 -29.18 -4.36 -12.81
C LEU A 40 -29.44 -5.62 -13.65
N ARG A 41 -29.57 -6.79 -13.00
CA ARG A 41 -29.59 -8.17 -13.53
C ARG A 41 -30.56 -8.51 -14.69
N ALA A 42 -31.34 -7.57 -15.22
CA ALA A 42 -32.22 -7.78 -16.36
C ALA A 42 -31.64 -7.36 -17.72
N SER A 43 -30.64 -6.46 -17.77
CA SER A 43 -30.16 -5.87 -19.05
C SER A 43 -28.69 -6.10 -19.37
N TRP A 44 -27.91 -6.66 -18.45
CA TRP A 44 -26.45 -6.76 -18.57
C TRP A 44 -26.00 -8.21 -18.87
N HIS A 45 -26.11 -8.62 -20.14
CA HIS A 45 -25.51 -9.86 -20.66
C HIS A 45 -24.62 -9.54 -21.87
N GLY A 46 -23.56 -10.31 -22.11
CA GLY A 46 -22.69 -10.17 -23.29
C GLY A 46 -21.29 -9.58 -23.00
N SER A 47 -20.67 -9.00 -24.03
CA SER A 47 -19.25 -8.56 -24.00
C SER A 47 -18.93 -7.54 -22.92
N ALA A 48 -19.88 -6.69 -22.53
CA ALA A 48 -19.72 -5.72 -21.44
C ALA A 48 -19.56 -6.38 -20.06
N ALA A 49 -20.25 -7.50 -19.81
CA ALA A 49 -20.11 -8.26 -18.56
C ALA A 49 -18.72 -8.89 -18.45
N ALA A 50 -18.25 -9.50 -19.55
CA ALA A 50 -16.93 -10.11 -19.62
C ALA A 50 -15.81 -9.06 -19.47
N ALA A 51 -15.94 -7.89 -20.10
CA ALA A 51 -14.97 -6.80 -19.98
C ALA A 51 -14.89 -6.26 -18.54
N HIS A 52 -16.02 -6.13 -17.85
CA HIS A 52 -16.03 -5.72 -16.44
C HIS A 52 -15.38 -6.78 -15.55
N ALA A 53 -15.72 -8.07 -15.72
CA ALA A 53 -15.14 -9.14 -14.92
C ALA A 53 -13.60 -9.20 -15.09
N ASP A 54 -13.11 -8.99 -16.31
CA ASP A 54 -11.68 -8.94 -16.59
C ASP A 54 -11.01 -7.70 -15.97
N ALA A 55 -11.63 -6.52 -16.07
CA ALA A 55 -11.15 -5.31 -15.41
C ALA A 55 -11.09 -5.47 -13.88
N HIS A 56 -12.12 -6.07 -13.28
CA HIS A 56 -12.17 -6.35 -11.85
C HIS A 56 -11.04 -7.31 -11.43
N ARG A 57 -10.81 -8.39 -12.19
CA ARG A 57 -9.72 -9.33 -11.94
C ARG A 57 -8.35 -8.66 -11.99
N ARG A 58 -8.06 -7.91 -13.07
CA ARG A 58 -6.77 -7.20 -13.22
C ARG A 58 -6.55 -6.20 -12.09
N TRP A 59 -7.61 -5.54 -11.68
CA TRP A 59 -7.55 -4.61 -10.56
C TRP A 59 -7.27 -5.33 -9.24
N ALA A 60 -7.93 -6.46 -8.95
CA ALA A 60 -7.69 -7.26 -7.75
C ALA A 60 -6.24 -7.79 -7.69
N GLU A 61 -5.71 -8.25 -8.83
CA GLU A 61 -4.31 -8.65 -8.96
C GLU A 61 -3.34 -7.48 -8.69
N GLY A 62 -3.61 -6.30 -9.23
CA GLY A 62 -2.81 -5.11 -9.00
C GLY A 62 -2.88 -4.61 -7.54
N ALA A 63 -4.05 -4.67 -6.91
CA ALA A 63 -4.22 -4.32 -5.50
C ALA A 63 -3.41 -5.27 -4.61
N GLN A 64 -3.45 -6.58 -4.90
CA GLN A 64 -2.64 -7.57 -4.19
C GLN A 64 -1.14 -7.28 -4.29
N GLN A 65 -0.63 -6.97 -5.49
CA GLN A 65 0.77 -6.59 -5.68
C GLN A 65 1.15 -5.33 -4.89
N MET A 66 0.24 -4.35 -4.83
CA MET A 66 0.46 -3.13 -4.05
C MET A 66 0.57 -3.42 -2.55
N ARG A 67 -0.31 -4.27 -1.99
CA ARG A 67 -0.24 -4.69 -0.58
C ARG A 67 1.08 -5.34 -0.25
N GLU A 68 1.52 -6.28 -1.07
CA GLU A 68 2.78 -7.00 -0.88
C GLU A 68 3.97 -6.02 -0.90
N ALA A 69 4.00 -5.09 -1.86
CA ALA A 69 5.04 -4.06 -1.93
C ALA A 69 5.02 -3.11 -0.72
N LEU A 70 3.84 -2.71 -0.24
CA LEU A 70 3.71 -1.86 0.96
C LEU A 70 4.17 -2.59 2.24
N GLU A 71 3.90 -3.89 2.35
CA GLU A 71 4.41 -4.70 3.45
C GLU A 71 5.94 -4.82 3.42
N GLU A 72 6.53 -5.00 2.25
CA GLU A 72 7.98 -4.97 2.06
C GLU A 72 8.59 -3.63 2.46
N LEU A 73 8.02 -2.52 1.98
CA LEU A 73 8.46 -1.18 2.35
C LEU A 73 8.36 -0.94 3.87
N ARG A 74 7.26 -1.38 4.50
CA ARG A 74 7.10 -1.27 5.96
C ARG A 74 8.15 -2.09 6.71
N ARG A 75 8.47 -3.29 6.25
CA ARG A 75 9.53 -4.12 6.86
C ARG A 75 10.90 -3.48 6.71
N ALA A 76 11.23 -2.97 5.52
CA ALA A 76 12.49 -2.29 5.26
C ALA A 76 12.64 -1.01 6.10
N GLY A 77 11.59 -0.17 6.16
CA GLY A 77 11.55 1.05 6.96
C GLY A 77 11.75 0.78 8.45
N LYS A 78 11.06 -0.23 9.02
CA LYS A 78 11.26 -0.63 10.42
C LYS A 78 12.68 -1.08 10.72
N LYS A 79 13.29 -1.88 9.84
CA LYS A 79 14.69 -2.32 9.99
C LYS A 79 15.65 -1.13 9.95
N ALA A 80 15.46 -0.20 9.02
CA ALA A 80 16.25 1.01 8.94
C ALA A 80 16.14 1.83 10.23
N HIS A 81 14.92 2.08 10.71
CA HIS A 81 14.67 2.84 11.94
C HIS A 81 15.36 2.22 13.16
N GLN A 82 15.23 0.89 13.34
CA GLN A 82 15.90 0.16 14.42
C GLN A 82 17.43 0.27 14.36
N ASN A 83 18.01 0.11 13.16
CA ASN A 83 19.45 0.20 12.98
C ASN A 83 19.97 1.61 13.29
N TYR A 84 19.28 2.67 12.82
CA TYR A 84 19.68 4.05 13.05
C TYR A 84 19.54 4.47 14.52
N THR A 85 18.41 4.15 15.15
CA THR A 85 18.17 4.46 16.58
C THR A 85 19.09 3.67 17.51
N GLY A 86 19.33 2.39 17.24
CA GLY A 86 20.26 1.56 18.00
C GLY A 86 21.70 2.04 17.92
N ALA A 87 22.16 2.42 16.72
CA ALA A 87 23.50 2.99 16.52
C ALA A 87 23.66 4.35 17.24
N ALA A 88 22.64 5.20 17.19
CA ALA A 88 22.64 6.49 17.90
C ALA A 88 22.69 6.29 19.43
N GLN A 89 21.91 5.37 19.99
CA GLN A 89 21.94 5.07 21.43
C GLN A 89 23.27 4.46 21.88
N ALA A 90 23.85 3.54 21.10
CA ALA A 90 25.14 2.94 21.40
C ALA A 90 26.27 3.99 21.42
N ASN A 91 26.25 4.94 20.48
CA ASN A 91 27.21 6.04 20.46
C ASN A 91 27.03 6.99 21.66
N LEU A 92 25.78 7.30 22.04
CA LEU A 92 25.51 8.14 23.21
C LEU A 92 25.94 7.49 24.53
N THR A 93 25.77 6.18 24.68
CA THR A 93 26.22 5.42 25.87
C THR A 93 27.73 5.22 25.95
N MET A 94 28.44 5.26 24.81
CA MET A 94 29.91 5.22 24.80
C MET A 94 30.56 6.53 25.25
N TRP A 95 29.84 7.65 25.21
CA TRP A 95 30.36 9.01 25.46
C TRP A 95 29.75 9.66 26.72
N SER A 96 29.00 8.89 27.52
CA SER A 96 28.53 9.24 28.87
C SER A 96 29.34 8.50 29.92
#